data_AF-A0A537LS73-F1
#
_entry.id   AF-A0A537LS73-F1
#
_cell.length_a   1.000
_cell.length_b   1.000
_cell.length_c   1.000
_cell.angle_alpha   90.00
_cell.angle_beta   90.00
_cell.angle_gamma   90.00
#
_symmetry.space_group_name_H-M   'P 1'
#
loop_
_entity.id
_entity.type
_entity.pdbx_description
1 polymer ?
#
loop_
_entity_poly.entity_id
_entity_poly.type
_entity_poly.pdbx_seq_one_letter_code
_entity_poly.pdbx_strand_id
1 'polypeptide(L)'
;MTHEQASELLAAFALHALDRDEEQAVSAHVQSCDRCRSELASWQEVTGQLGSAVRQVTPPPGLREAVLAGIQMRQDVIQVRRGWALGLAAAAALVLLILAGL
;
A
#
# COMPACT_ATOMS: atom_id res chain seq x y z
N MET A 1 -1.92 -19.78 14.69
CA MET A 1 -2.62 -19.25 15.88
C MET A 1 -4.12 -19.45 15.75
N THR A 2 -4.82 -19.57 16.87
CA THR A 2 -6.29 -19.57 16.90
C THR A 2 -6.84 -18.15 16.75
N HIS A 3 -8.14 -18.03 16.51
CA HIS A 3 -8.81 -16.74 16.45
C HIS A 3 -8.77 -15.99 17.79
N GLU A 4 -8.98 -16.67 18.92
CA GLU A 4 -8.96 -16.01 20.23
C GLU A 4 -7.57 -15.44 20.54
N GLN A 5 -6.52 -16.23 20.30
CA GLN A 5 -5.13 -15.79 20.44
C GLN A 5 -4.82 -14.58 19.57
N ALA A 6 -5.31 -14.57 18.32
CA ALA A 6 -5.12 -13.46 17.42
C ALA A 6 -5.81 -12.19 17.95
N SER A 7 -7.09 -12.29 18.34
CA SER A 7 -7.91 -11.19 18.83
C SER A 7 -7.28 -10.50 20.06
N GLU A 8 -6.77 -11.28 21.01
CA GLU A 8 -6.08 -10.76 22.20
C GLU A 8 -4.83 -9.93 21.86
N LEU A 9 -4.17 -10.20 20.72
CA LEU A 9 -2.95 -9.53 20.30
C LEU A 9 -3.18 -8.34 19.34
N LEU A 10 -4.40 -8.13 18.82
CA LEU A 10 -4.65 -7.14 17.76
C LEU A 10 -4.33 -5.70 18.18
N ALA A 11 -4.61 -5.33 19.44
CA ALA A 11 -4.31 -3.99 19.94
C ALA A 11 -2.79 -3.74 19.98
N ALA A 12 -2.02 -4.71 20.47
CA ALA A 12 -0.56 -4.64 20.51
C ALA A 12 0.05 -4.72 19.10
N PHE A 13 -0.54 -5.51 18.21
CA PHE A 13 -0.17 -5.54 16.79
C PHE A 13 -0.37 -4.17 16.12
N ALA A 14 -1.53 -3.52 16.33
CA ALA A 14 -1.80 -2.18 15.79
C ALA A 14 -0.78 -1.13 16.29
N LEU A 15 -0.33 -1.27 17.54
CA LEU A 15 0.70 -0.44 18.15
C LEU A 15 2.14 -0.82 17.77
N HIS A 16 2.34 -1.86 16.96
CA HIS A 16 3.65 -2.42 16.61
C HIS A 16 4.48 -2.78 17.87
N ALA A 17 3.81 -3.34 18.87
CA ALA A 17 4.36 -3.64 20.20
C ALA A 17 4.53 -5.15 20.47
N LEU A 18 4.37 -5.99 19.44
CA LEU A 18 4.60 -7.43 19.54
C LEU A 18 6.06 -7.77 19.27
N ASP A 19 6.48 -8.97 19.70
CA ASP A 19 7.73 -9.54 19.20
C ASP A 19 7.59 -10.01 17.75
N ARG A 20 8.73 -10.38 17.14
CA ARG A 20 8.77 -10.74 15.71
C ARG A 20 7.96 -11.99 15.38
N ASP A 21 7.93 -12.97 16.28
CA ASP A 21 7.27 -14.24 16.03
C ASP A 21 5.76 -14.05 16.14
N GLU A 22 5.31 -13.31 17.16
CA GLU A 22 3.92 -12.91 17.34
C GLU A 22 3.42 -12.04 16.17
N GLU A 23 4.20 -11.03 15.75
CA GLU A 23 3.85 -10.15 14.64
C GLU A 23 3.68 -10.94 13.34
N GLN A 24 4.61 -11.85 13.03
CA GLN A 24 4.52 -12.68 11.84
C GLN A 24 3.30 -13.61 11.89
N ALA A 25 3.03 -14.18 13.07
CA ALA A 25 1.92 -15.07 13.25
C ALA A 25 0.56 -14.33 13.12
N VAL A 26 0.43 -13.11 13.69
CA VAL A 26 -0.79 -12.30 13.62
C VAL A 26 -1.00 -11.82 12.19
N SER A 27 0.06 -11.32 11.54
CA SER A 27 0.04 -10.91 10.14
C SER A 27 -0.44 -12.03 9.20
N ALA A 28 -0.01 -13.27 9.43
CA ALA A 28 -0.49 -14.42 8.66
C ALA A 28 -1.98 -14.71 8.91
N HIS A 29 -2.47 -14.57 10.15
CA HIS A 29 -3.87 -14.83 10.50
C HIS A 29 -4.82 -13.78 9.92
N VAL A 30 -4.50 -12.49 10.04
CA VAL A 30 -5.37 -11.40 9.54
C VAL A 30 -5.50 -11.41 8.01
N GLN A 31 -4.59 -12.07 7.29
CA GLN A 31 -4.71 -12.27 5.84
C GLN A 31 -5.88 -13.20 5.47
N SER A 32 -6.20 -14.20 6.30
CA SER A 32 -7.23 -15.21 6.01
C SER A 32 -8.49 -15.12 6.89
N CYS A 33 -8.46 -14.34 7.98
CA CYS A 33 -9.61 -14.16 8.88
C CYS A 33 -10.21 -12.74 8.78
N ASP A 34 -11.39 -12.64 8.14
CA ASP A 34 -12.06 -11.34 7.96
C ASP A 34 -12.52 -10.70 9.27
N ARG A 35 -12.88 -11.51 10.28
CA ARG A 35 -13.24 -11.00 11.60
C ARG A 35 -12.06 -10.28 12.27
N CYS A 36 -10.90 -10.92 12.34
CA CYS A 36 -9.69 -10.29 12.89
C CYS A 36 -9.23 -9.11 12.04
N ARG A 37 -9.41 -9.16 10.71
CA ARG A 37 -9.11 -8.03 9.82
C ARG A 37 -9.99 -6.81 10.14
N SER A 38 -11.29 -7.02 10.35
CA SER A 38 -12.23 -5.97 10.73
C SER A 38 -11.93 -5.39 12.11
N GLU A 39 -11.63 -6.24 13.08
CA GLU A 39 -11.30 -5.81 14.44
C GLU A 39 -9.97 -5.04 14.48
N LEU A 40 -8.97 -5.50 13.73
CA LEU A 40 -7.70 -4.79 13.56
C LEU A 40 -7.92 -3.40 12.96
N ALA A 41 -8.82 -3.25 11.99
CA ALA A 41 -9.12 -1.94 11.41
C ALA A 41 -9.65 -0.95 12.46
N SER A 42 -10.50 -1.40 13.38
CA SER A 42 -10.97 -0.58 14.51
C SER A 42 -9.84 -0.17 15.45
N TRP A 43 -8.91 -1.09 15.75
CA TRP A 43 -7.73 -0.75 16.56
C TRP A 43 -6.79 0.23 15.86
N GLN A 44 -6.60 0.09 14.54
CA GLN A 44 -5.79 1.00 13.74
C GLN A 44 -6.38 2.41 13.68
N GLU A 45 -7.71 2.54 13.64
CA GLU A 45 -8.39 3.84 13.70
C GLU A 45 -8.07 4.58 15.01
N VAL A 46 -8.20 3.89 16.16
CA VAL A 46 -7.90 4.47 17.47
C VAL A 46 -6.40 4.79 17.59
N THR A 47 -5.54 3.86 17.18
CA THR A 47 -4.09 4.03 17.27
C THR A 47 -3.59 5.18 16.41
N GLY A 48 -4.18 5.39 15.23
CA GLY A 48 -3.87 6.51 14.34
C GLY A 48 -4.13 7.89 14.97
N GLN A 49 -5.04 7.98 15.94
CA GLN A 49 -5.34 9.23 16.65
C GLN A 49 -4.34 9.55 17.76
N LEU A 50 -3.56 8.58 18.24
CA LEU A 50 -2.60 8.81 19.34
C LEU A 50 -1.53 9.84 18.96
N GLY A 51 -1.10 9.86 17.70
CA GLY A 51 -0.10 10.79 17.21
C GLY A 51 -0.53 12.26 17.28
N SER A 52 -1.83 12.55 17.21
CA SER A 52 -2.36 13.92 17.34
C SER A 52 -2.72 14.28 18.79
N ALA A 53 -2.96 13.28 19.65
CA ALA A 53 -3.28 13.48 21.07
C ALA A 53 -2.08 13.91 21.92
N VAL A 54 -0.85 13.64 21.45
CA VAL A 54 0.37 14.06 22.15
C VAL A 54 0.75 15.50 21.84
N ARG A 55 1.59 16.09 22.71
CA ARG A 55 2.19 17.41 22.44
C ARG A 55 2.96 17.36 21.13
N GLN A 56 2.55 18.19 20.18
CA GLN A 56 3.23 18.34 18.90
C GLN A 56 4.54 19.12 19.09
N VAL A 57 5.60 18.68 18.39
CA VAL A 57 6.92 19.32 18.40
C VAL A 57 7.22 19.83 16.99
N THR A 58 7.73 21.05 16.89
CA THR A 58 8.13 21.62 15.59
C THR A 58 9.32 20.83 15.03
N PRO A 59 9.22 20.30 13.79
CA PRO A 59 10.34 19.62 13.17
C PRO A 59 11.50 20.58 12.88
N PRO A 60 12.77 20.10 12.89
CA PRO A 60 13.92 20.91 12.49
C PRO A 60 13.76 21.48 11.07
N PRO A 61 14.29 22.69 10.80
CA PRO A 61 14.26 23.26 9.46
C PRO A 61 15.00 22.34 8.47
N GLY A 62 14.45 22.18 7.26
CA GLY A 62 15.05 21.32 6.23
C GLY A 62 14.69 19.83 6.33
N LEU A 63 14.00 19.38 7.40
CA LEU A 63 13.66 17.96 7.56
C LEU A 63 12.79 17.44 6.41
N ARG A 64 11.82 18.25 5.95
CA ARG A 64 10.93 17.88 4.85
C ARG A 64 11.72 17.64 3.56
N GLU A 65 12.62 18.56 3.23
CA GLU A 65 13.47 18.49 2.05
C GLU A 65 14.41 17.27 2.11
N ALA A 66 15.01 17.02 3.28
CA ALA A 66 15.88 15.87 3.49
C ALA A 66 15.13 14.53 3.33
N VAL A 67 13.93 14.42 3.90
CA VAL A 67 13.08 13.23 3.73
C VAL A 67 12.73 13.02 2.26
N LEU A 68 12.27 14.07 1.58
CA LEU A 68 11.88 13.99 0.17
C LEU A 68 13.06 13.65 -0.75
N ALA A 69 14.26 14.16 -0.46
CA ALA A 69 15.47 13.84 -1.22
C ALA A 69 15.90 12.36 -1.06
N GLY A 70 15.56 11.72 0.06
CA GLY A 70 15.86 10.31 0.32
C GLY A 70 14.86 9.31 -0.29
N ILE A 71 13.71 9.78 -0.80
CA ILE A 71 12.71 8.90 -1.41
C ILE A 71 13.15 8.56 -2.84
N GLN A 72 13.34 7.27 -3.11
CA GLN A 72 13.45 6.78 -4.48
C GLN A 72 12.08 6.86 -5.16
N MET A 73 11.96 7.73 -6.17
CA MET A 73 10.76 7.77 -7.00
C MET A 73 10.63 6.44 -7.77
N ARG A 74 9.57 5.68 -7.45
CA ARG A 74 9.21 4.48 -8.22
C ARG A 74 8.68 4.95 -9.58
N GLN A 75 9.47 4.73 -10.64
CA GLN A 75 9.17 5.21 -12.00
C GLN A 75 7.96 4.51 -12.66
N ASP A 76 7.42 3.46 -12.03
CA ASP A 76 6.42 2.57 -12.63
C ASP A 76 4.96 2.89 -12.29
N VAL A 77 4.67 4.06 -11.70
CA VAL A 77 3.31 4.38 -11.23
C VAL A 77 2.35 4.84 -12.35
N ILE A 78 2.83 5.04 -13.58
CA ILE A 78 1.98 5.36 -14.74
C ILE A 78 2.42 4.56 -15.97
N GLN A 79 1.99 3.30 -16.06
CA GLN A 79 1.97 2.62 -17.36
C GLN A 79 0.76 3.12 -18.17
N VAL A 80 0.87 4.31 -18.77
CA VAL A 80 -0.08 4.70 -19.82
C VAL A 80 -0.07 3.59 -20.86
N ARG A 81 -1.27 3.16 -21.29
CA ARG A 81 -1.59 1.95 -22.07
C ARG A 81 -0.92 1.84 -23.45
N ARG A 82 0.22 2.48 -23.73
CA ARG A 82 1.03 2.63 -24.97
C ARG A 82 0.90 1.48 -25.99
N GLY A 83 0.75 0.23 -25.55
CA GLY A 83 0.44 -0.92 -26.40
C GLY A 83 -0.81 -0.77 -27.28
N TRP A 84 -1.88 -0.12 -26.82
CA TRP A 84 -3.10 0.07 -27.63
C TRP A 84 -2.89 1.04 -28.82
N ALA A 85 -2.06 2.06 -28.63
CA ALA A 85 -1.78 3.07 -29.65
C ALA A 85 -0.90 2.47 -30.76
N LEU A 86 0.05 1.61 -30.39
CA LEU A 86 0.83 0.82 -31.33
C LEU A 86 -0.05 -0.18 -32.11
N GLY A 87 -1.01 -0.83 -31.44
CA GLY A 87 -1.98 -1.70 -32.08
C GLY A 87 -2.88 -0.98 -33.10
N LEU A 88 -3.37 0.22 -32.77
CA LEU A 88 -4.20 1.03 -33.68
C LEU A 88 -3.41 1.53 -34.90
N ALA A 89 -2.15 1.94 -34.72
CA ALA A 89 -1.29 2.37 -35.83
C ALA A 89 -0.99 1.23 -36.80
N ALA A 90 -0.69 0.03 -36.28
CA ALA A 90 -0.46 -1.16 -37.11
C ALA A 90 -1.72 -1.57 -37.90
N ALA A 91 -2.90 -1.54 -37.25
CA ALA A 91 -4.17 -1.83 -37.92
C ALA A 91 -4.49 -0.80 -39.03
N ALA A 92 -4.28 0.50 -38.77
CA ALA A 92 -4.47 1.55 -39.77
C ALA A 92 -3.51 1.40 -40.97
N ALA A 93 -2.25 1.03 -40.74
CA ALA A 93 -1.29 0.76 -41.80
C ALA A 93 -1.70 -0.46 -42.65
N LEU A 94 -2.17 -1.54 -42.03
CA LEU A 94 -2.73 -2.70 -42.73
C LEU A 94 -3.95 -2.32 -43.58
N VAL A 95 -4.88 -1.53 -43.04
CA VAL A 95 -6.05 -1.04 -43.78
C VAL A 95 -5.63 -0.17 -44.96
N LEU A 96 -4.67 0.73 -44.79
CA LEU A 96 -4.12 1.54 -45.88
C LEU A 96 -3.44 0.69 -46.96
N LEU A 97 -2.70 -0.35 -46.58
CA LEU A 97 -2.09 -1.30 -47.52
C LEU A 97 -3.15 -2.12 -48.29
N ILE A 98 -4.23 -2.52 -47.64
CA ILE A 98 -5.35 -3.23 -48.28
C ILE A 98 -6.12 -2.30 -49.22
N LEU A 99 -6.33 -1.04 -48.84
CA LEU A 99 -7.02 -0.04 -49.67
C LEU A 99 -6.16 0.49 -50.83
N ALA A 100 -4.83 0.48 -50.68
CA ALA A 100 -3.88 0.91 -51.71
C ALA A 100 -3.63 -0.13 -52.82
N GLY A 101 -4.27 -1.31 -52.74
CA GLY A 101 -4.12 -2.40 -53.70
C GLY A 101 -2.89 -3.26 -53.38
N LEU A 102 -3.07 -4.54 -53.08
CA LEU A 102 -3.12 -5.57 -54.12
C LEU A 102 -3.79 -5.16 -55.44
#